data_AF-A0A2F0AME5-F1
#
_entry.id   AF-A0A2F0AME5-F1
#
_cell.length_a   1.000
_cell.length_b   1.000
_cell.length_c   1.000
_cell.angle_alpha   90.00
_cell.angle_beta   90.00
_cell.angle_gamma   90.00
#
_symmetry.space_group_name_H-M   'P 1'
#
loop_
_entity.id
_entity.type
_entity.pdbx_description
1 polymer ?
#
loop_
_entity_poly.entity_id
_entity_poly.type
_entity_poly.pdbx_seq_one_letter_code
_entity_poly.pdbx_strand_id
1 'polypeptide(L)'
;MDKASKIKRLRSALAQGRGVLVLGPLFSRQLDCLGTDEFINEMSARISDGSSWDGMDLHDRFRLVETDLGGDRLRNELAEYFPSDEMLIDQVKPFQKQLLSLPFSTVIDLDLHNLTNAVLRSINQKFRYICSDSDLVSQSQNLPGEKDVIKVRGDLWVDESSVTIDGVKQRLTQNPGVKRFIEKSFGDGPVILYGFDPNDPVLRWITETFAPLSGTSFLCTRLSNKLWSTYWKNKGFQVLIAATIPELEAVVSELCESIQPKSDLPDIHAMLDEVGDVVARQLASVDLLQWVRRPKAELDELTSSELNSVARSIQMMALLNEHGLPIPARPAAYAAEVSIGAGDLPAARQALELAVHSISNQKRFDHIAMAAVGRTLIRLGDTHRARLYLQSALHANETDPRAQADDFAWLSRSVLKKIDLLKARGRRRAVIELVAGFLKDQAPYVYLTQEQTDDAEFSRSIYYINLRLGRLMALASEMAEQSTRVYEQQAVKLLTRAIEMVPGKPDGYKAIRPLLTDRKYSTVDSKLWMTLVASAPPAVQRRLGGR
;
A
#
# COMPACT_ATOMS: atom_id res chain seq x y z
N MET A 1 -3.61 -2.74 -43.78
CA MET A 1 -3.06 -1.60 -43.01
C MET A 1 -1.98 -2.12 -42.09
N ASP A 2 -0.76 -1.62 -42.21
CA ASP A 2 0.38 -2.02 -41.37
C ASP A 2 0.26 -1.51 -39.92
N LYS A 3 1.09 -2.05 -39.00
CA LYS A 3 1.12 -1.68 -37.56
C LYS A 3 1.33 -0.17 -37.38
N ALA A 4 2.21 0.43 -38.17
CA ALA A 4 2.55 1.85 -38.08
C ALA A 4 1.37 2.79 -38.40
N SER A 5 0.62 2.51 -39.47
CA SER A 5 -0.57 3.29 -39.85
C SER A 5 -1.67 3.21 -38.79
N LYS A 6 -1.80 2.04 -38.14
CA LYS A 6 -2.76 1.81 -37.05
C LYS A 6 -2.38 2.57 -35.78
N ILE A 7 -1.11 2.53 -35.38
CA ILE A 7 -0.59 3.33 -34.25
C ILE A 7 -0.76 4.83 -34.52
N LYS A 8 -0.51 5.29 -35.75
CA LYS A 8 -0.72 6.70 -36.14
C LYS A 8 -2.19 7.13 -35.97
N ARG A 9 -3.15 6.27 -36.35
CA ARG A 9 -4.58 6.53 -36.14
C ARG A 9 -4.96 6.54 -34.66
N LEU A 10 -4.47 5.57 -33.89
CA LEU A 10 -4.66 5.51 -32.44
C LEU A 10 -4.13 6.80 -31.77
N ARG A 11 -2.89 7.19 -32.09
CA ARG A 11 -2.29 8.43 -31.60
C ARG A 11 -3.14 9.66 -31.94
N SER A 12 -3.61 9.76 -33.18
CA SER A 12 -4.46 10.88 -33.62
C SER A 12 -5.79 10.93 -32.87
N ALA A 13 -6.41 9.79 -32.58
CA ALA A 13 -7.67 9.74 -31.85
C ALA A 13 -7.47 10.08 -30.36
N LEU A 14 -6.43 9.52 -29.73
CA LEU A 14 -6.07 9.82 -28.35
C LEU A 14 -5.71 11.30 -28.16
N ALA A 15 -5.02 11.92 -29.12
CA ALA A 15 -4.75 13.36 -29.12
C ALA A 15 -6.03 14.22 -29.19
N GLN A 16 -7.13 13.68 -29.71
CA GLN A 16 -8.44 14.32 -29.74
C GLN A 16 -9.29 14.00 -28.50
N GLY A 17 -8.72 13.33 -27.49
CA GLY A 17 -9.45 12.83 -26.31
C GLY A 17 -10.44 11.73 -26.66
N ARG A 18 -10.27 11.04 -27.80
CA ARG A 18 -11.13 9.96 -28.28
C ARG A 18 -10.40 8.64 -28.10
N GLY A 19 -10.77 7.90 -27.07
CA GLY A 19 -10.27 6.54 -26.87
C GLY A 19 -10.72 5.95 -25.55
N VAL A 20 -10.90 4.64 -25.58
CA VAL A 20 -11.33 3.84 -24.42
C VAL A 20 -10.25 2.85 -24.06
N LEU A 21 -9.91 2.81 -22.77
CA LEU A 21 -9.08 1.76 -22.21
C LEU A 21 -9.97 0.81 -21.41
N VAL A 22 -9.93 -0.48 -21.71
CA VAL A 22 -10.64 -1.51 -20.94
C VAL A 22 -9.60 -2.35 -20.21
N LEU A 23 -9.71 -2.42 -18.89
CA LEU A 23 -8.76 -3.09 -18.00
C LEU A 23 -9.36 -4.36 -17.41
N GLY A 24 -8.59 -5.44 -17.45
CA GLY A 24 -8.95 -6.73 -16.89
C GLY A 24 -8.06 -7.19 -15.74
N PRO A 25 -8.35 -8.37 -15.16
CA PRO A 25 -7.68 -8.87 -13.96
C PRO A 25 -6.15 -9.06 -14.06
N LEU A 26 -5.58 -9.20 -15.27
CA LEU A 26 -4.12 -9.28 -15.41
C LEU A 26 -3.44 -7.93 -15.23
N PHE A 27 -4.20 -6.83 -15.24
CA PHE A 27 -3.69 -5.51 -14.84
C PHE A 27 -3.24 -5.50 -13.37
N SER A 28 -3.83 -6.36 -12.53
CA SER A 28 -3.59 -6.47 -11.09
C SER A 28 -2.83 -7.73 -10.65
N ARG A 29 -2.75 -8.80 -11.46
CA ARG A 29 -2.21 -10.13 -11.09
C ARG A 29 -0.77 -10.23 -10.56
N GLN A 30 0.05 -9.18 -10.60
CA GLN A 30 1.40 -9.19 -10.01
C GLN A 30 1.54 -8.32 -8.76
N LEU A 31 0.42 -7.79 -8.26
CA LEU A 31 0.27 -7.49 -6.85
C LEU A 31 0.32 -8.84 -6.12
N ASP A 32 0.85 -8.91 -4.90
CA ASP A 32 0.80 -10.15 -4.08
C ASP A 32 -0.65 -10.59 -3.75
N CYS A 33 -1.67 -9.93 -4.29
CA CYS A 33 -3.05 -10.39 -4.29
C CYS A 33 -3.30 -11.36 -5.45
N LEU A 34 -3.79 -12.56 -5.14
CA LEU A 34 -4.31 -13.47 -6.15
C LEU A 34 -5.44 -12.76 -6.94
N GLY A 35 -5.46 -12.92 -8.26
CA GLY A 35 -6.55 -12.42 -9.08
C GLY A 35 -7.87 -13.11 -8.69
N THR A 36 -8.99 -12.55 -9.13
CA THR A 36 -10.32 -13.10 -8.80
C THR A 36 -10.44 -14.60 -9.17
N ASP A 37 -9.76 -15.03 -10.23
CA ASP A 37 -9.72 -16.43 -10.68
C ASP A 37 -8.98 -17.35 -9.71
N GLU A 38 -7.81 -16.92 -9.23
CA GLU A 38 -7.02 -17.66 -8.24
C GLU A 38 -7.70 -17.68 -6.86
N PHE A 39 -8.35 -16.57 -6.46
CA PHE A 39 -9.20 -16.56 -5.28
C PHE A 39 -10.33 -17.59 -5.37
N ILE A 40 -11.01 -17.70 -6.52
CA ILE A 40 -12.05 -18.72 -6.70
C ILE A 40 -11.49 -20.11 -6.69
N ASN A 41 -10.32 -20.36 -7.28
CA ASN A 41 -9.68 -21.67 -7.19
C ASN A 41 -9.36 -22.02 -5.73
N GLU A 42 -8.89 -21.05 -4.94
CA GLU A 42 -8.62 -21.22 -3.51
C GLU A 42 -9.92 -21.46 -2.71
N MET A 43 -10.97 -20.67 -2.94
CA MET A 43 -12.25 -20.82 -2.24
C MET A 43 -12.99 -22.10 -2.63
N SER A 44 -12.94 -22.49 -3.91
CA SER A 44 -13.53 -23.74 -4.39
C SER A 44 -12.85 -24.94 -3.73
N ALA A 45 -11.52 -24.89 -3.55
CA ALA A 45 -10.77 -25.93 -2.83
C ALA A 45 -11.10 -25.99 -1.32
N ARG A 46 -11.61 -24.90 -0.73
CA ARG A 46 -12.03 -24.85 0.68
C ARG A 46 -13.45 -25.34 0.91
N ILE A 47 -14.33 -25.18 -0.07
CA ILE A 47 -15.76 -25.50 0.04
C ILE A 47 -16.03 -27.00 -0.19
N SER A 48 -15.13 -27.72 -0.87
CA SER A 48 -15.31 -29.13 -1.23
C SER A 48 -14.00 -29.91 -1.14
N ASP A 49 -14.09 -31.21 -0.86
CA ASP A 49 -12.97 -32.18 -0.74
C ASP A 49 -12.26 -32.50 -2.09
N GLY A 50 -12.04 -31.50 -2.94
CA GLY A 50 -11.14 -31.53 -4.10
C GLY A 50 -11.56 -32.34 -5.33
N SER A 51 -12.53 -33.25 -5.24
CA SER A 51 -12.79 -34.24 -6.32
C SER A 51 -13.90 -33.89 -7.32
N SER A 52 -14.77 -32.91 -7.08
CA SER A 52 -15.94 -32.61 -7.93
C SER A 52 -15.79 -31.45 -8.92
N TRP A 53 -14.61 -30.83 -9.01
CA TRP A 53 -14.41 -29.55 -9.73
C TRP A 53 -13.55 -29.66 -10.98
N ASP A 54 -12.88 -30.80 -11.18
CA ASP A 54 -12.08 -31.06 -12.36
C ASP A 54 -12.98 -31.13 -13.60
N GLY A 55 -12.81 -30.17 -14.50
CA GLY A 55 -13.60 -30.03 -15.73
C GLY A 55 -14.71 -28.97 -15.70
N MET A 56 -15.04 -28.39 -14.54
CA MET A 56 -15.93 -27.22 -14.49
C MET A 56 -15.21 -25.98 -15.00
N ASP A 57 -15.88 -25.20 -15.84
CA ASP A 57 -15.36 -23.90 -16.24
C ASP A 57 -15.39 -22.91 -15.08
N LEU A 58 -14.65 -21.81 -15.21
CA LEU A 58 -14.52 -20.81 -14.17
C LEU A 58 -15.87 -20.18 -13.79
N HIS A 59 -16.77 -19.99 -14.76
CA HIS A 59 -18.07 -19.37 -14.53
C HIS A 59 -18.97 -20.25 -13.65
N ASP A 60 -19.01 -21.56 -13.93
CA ASP A 60 -19.76 -22.52 -13.14
C ASP A 60 -19.20 -22.62 -11.71
N ARG A 61 -17.87 -22.55 -11.55
CA ARG A 61 -17.23 -22.50 -10.23
C ARG A 61 -17.67 -21.28 -9.43
N PHE A 62 -17.64 -20.09 -10.05
CA PHE A 62 -18.12 -18.87 -9.41
C PHE A 62 -19.58 -18.97 -8.96
N ARG A 63 -20.47 -19.49 -9.83
CA ARG A 63 -21.89 -19.67 -9.50
C ARG A 63 -22.08 -20.60 -8.31
N LEU A 64 -21.30 -21.67 -8.23
CA LEU A 64 -21.41 -22.63 -7.12
C LEU A 64 -20.89 -22.02 -5.81
N VAL A 65 -19.74 -21.34 -5.85
CA VAL A 65 -19.22 -20.59 -4.68
C VAL A 65 -20.20 -19.52 -4.20
N GLU A 66 -20.82 -18.77 -5.13
CA GLU A 66 -21.85 -17.77 -4.81
C GLU A 66 -23.11 -18.40 -4.22
N THR A 67 -23.55 -19.56 -4.75
CA THR A 67 -24.70 -20.31 -4.24
C THR A 67 -24.46 -20.84 -2.82
N ASP A 68 -23.25 -21.36 -2.56
CA ASP A 68 -22.90 -21.96 -1.27
C ASP A 68 -22.62 -20.91 -0.17
N LEU A 69 -21.94 -19.81 -0.50
CA LEU A 69 -21.61 -18.77 0.46
C LEU A 69 -22.71 -17.73 0.64
N GLY A 70 -23.50 -17.47 -0.41
CA GLY A 70 -24.34 -16.29 -0.55
C GLY A 70 -23.55 -15.04 -0.96
N GLY A 71 -24.19 -14.14 -1.71
CA GLY A 71 -23.54 -12.96 -2.32
C GLY A 71 -22.86 -12.03 -1.30
N ASP A 72 -23.51 -11.73 -0.17
CA ASP A 72 -22.94 -10.85 0.87
C ASP A 72 -21.69 -11.44 1.52
N ARG A 73 -21.70 -12.74 1.80
CA ARG A 73 -20.54 -13.42 2.39
C ARG A 73 -19.40 -13.51 1.39
N LEU A 74 -19.68 -13.86 0.13
CA LEU A 74 -18.69 -13.86 -0.93
C LEU A 74 -18.04 -12.48 -1.11
N ARG A 75 -18.84 -11.41 -1.09
CA ARG A 75 -18.36 -10.02 -1.11
C ARG A 75 -17.43 -9.72 0.06
N ASN A 76 -17.80 -10.11 1.29
CA ASN A 76 -16.96 -9.89 2.47
C ASN A 76 -15.65 -10.66 2.40
N GLU A 77 -15.67 -11.92 1.92
CA GLU A 77 -14.45 -12.71 1.73
C GLU A 77 -13.56 -12.08 0.65
N LEU A 78 -14.13 -11.63 -0.47
CA LEU A 78 -13.39 -10.90 -1.53
C LEU A 78 -12.81 -9.58 -0.99
N ALA A 79 -13.57 -8.83 -0.20
CA ALA A 79 -13.12 -7.61 0.44
C ALA A 79 -11.96 -7.87 1.43
N GLU A 80 -12.01 -8.94 2.24
CA GLU A 80 -10.89 -9.34 3.09
C GLU A 80 -9.66 -9.79 2.28
N TYR A 81 -9.89 -10.30 1.08
CA TYR A 81 -8.87 -10.84 0.19
C TYR A 81 -8.12 -9.76 -0.61
N PHE A 82 -8.86 -8.78 -1.12
CA PHE A 82 -8.28 -7.70 -1.91
C PHE A 82 -7.71 -6.59 -1.02
N PRO A 83 -6.51 -6.06 -1.34
CA PRO A 83 -5.93 -4.95 -0.59
C PRO A 83 -6.81 -3.70 -0.71
N SER A 84 -6.90 -2.93 0.38
CA SER A 84 -7.57 -1.62 0.40
C SER A 84 -6.93 -0.64 -0.60
N ASP A 85 -7.69 0.39 -1.02
CA ASP A 85 -7.21 1.50 -1.88
C ASP A 85 -5.83 2.04 -1.47
N GLU A 86 -5.60 2.21 -0.16
CA GLU A 86 -4.35 2.74 0.38
C GLU A 86 -3.17 1.78 0.16
N MET A 87 -3.40 0.48 0.28
CA MET A 87 -2.38 -0.56 0.05
C MET A 87 -2.07 -0.76 -1.43
N LEU A 88 -2.99 -0.40 -2.32
CA LEU A 88 -2.81 -0.53 -3.77
C LEU A 88 -1.85 0.53 -4.32
N ILE A 89 -1.79 1.73 -3.71
CA ILE A 89 -0.92 2.84 -4.16
C ILE A 89 0.56 2.43 -4.13
N ASP A 90 0.99 1.76 -3.06
CA ASP A 90 2.40 1.33 -2.88
C ASP A 90 2.81 0.20 -3.82
N GLN A 91 1.83 -0.43 -4.48
CA GLN A 91 2.06 -1.55 -5.39
C GLN A 91 1.86 -1.15 -6.87
N VAL A 92 1.62 0.14 -7.15
CA VAL A 92 1.49 0.67 -8.51
C VAL A 92 2.80 0.53 -9.27
N LYS A 93 2.73 -0.10 -10.44
CA LYS A 93 3.89 -0.35 -11.30
C LYS A 93 4.11 0.76 -12.34
N PRO A 94 5.35 0.96 -12.81
CA PRO A 94 5.66 1.97 -13.83
C PRO A 94 4.81 1.85 -15.10
N PHE A 95 4.60 0.63 -15.63
CA PHE A 95 3.80 0.45 -16.85
C PHE A 95 2.33 0.84 -16.66
N GLN A 96 1.77 0.63 -15.46
CA GLN A 96 0.39 0.99 -15.14
C GLN A 96 0.23 2.51 -15.17
N LYS A 97 1.20 3.23 -14.59
CA LYS A 97 1.29 4.69 -14.67
C LYS A 97 1.40 5.14 -16.13
N GLN A 98 2.32 4.56 -16.90
CA GLN A 98 2.51 4.89 -18.31
C GLN A 98 1.21 4.71 -19.13
N LEU A 99 0.53 3.57 -18.95
CA LEU A 99 -0.70 3.25 -19.67
C LEU A 99 -1.85 4.21 -19.31
N LEU A 100 -2.04 4.50 -18.02
CA LEU A 100 -3.12 5.39 -17.56
C LEU A 100 -2.81 6.88 -17.77
N SER A 101 -1.54 7.26 -17.94
CA SER A 101 -1.12 8.60 -18.37
C SER A 101 -1.45 8.91 -19.84
N LEU A 102 -1.75 7.90 -20.67
CA LEU A 102 -2.20 8.14 -22.04
C LEU A 102 -3.56 8.86 -22.04
N PRO A 103 -3.86 9.73 -23.02
CA PRO A 103 -5.04 10.59 -22.99
C PRO A 103 -6.35 9.88 -23.40
N PHE A 104 -6.63 8.72 -22.80
CA PHE A 104 -7.97 8.11 -22.81
C PHE A 104 -8.95 8.99 -22.06
N SER A 105 -10.12 9.24 -22.65
CA SER A 105 -11.22 9.93 -21.97
C SER A 105 -12.03 9.00 -21.07
N THR A 106 -12.11 7.71 -21.43
CA THR A 106 -12.82 6.70 -20.64
C THR A 106 -11.92 5.50 -20.34
N VAL A 107 -11.95 5.06 -19.09
CA VAL A 107 -11.37 3.82 -18.59
C VAL A 107 -12.52 2.95 -18.09
N ILE A 108 -12.64 1.76 -18.66
CA ILE A 108 -13.63 0.75 -18.27
C ILE A 108 -12.88 -0.32 -17.48
N ASP A 109 -13.16 -0.38 -16.19
CA ASP A 109 -12.48 -1.26 -15.27
C ASP A 109 -13.40 -2.44 -14.92
N LEU A 110 -12.93 -3.64 -15.28
CA LEU A 110 -13.63 -4.90 -15.04
C LEU A 110 -13.18 -5.60 -13.76
N ASP A 111 -12.21 -5.02 -13.04
CA ASP A 111 -11.76 -5.51 -11.75
C ASP A 111 -12.62 -4.99 -10.60
N LEU A 112 -12.66 -5.79 -9.54
CA LEU A 112 -13.45 -5.53 -8.34
C LEU A 112 -12.75 -4.59 -7.34
N HIS A 113 -11.42 -4.48 -7.39
CA HIS A 113 -10.61 -3.62 -6.53
C HIS A 113 -10.27 -2.28 -7.21
N ASN A 114 -9.88 -1.25 -6.45
CA ASN A 114 -9.69 0.12 -6.97
C ASN A 114 -8.27 0.46 -7.41
N LEU A 115 -7.58 -0.47 -8.08
CA LEU A 115 -6.19 -0.25 -8.52
C LEU A 115 -6.14 0.89 -9.54
N THR A 116 -7.05 0.91 -10.50
CA THR A 116 -7.16 1.99 -11.49
C THR A 116 -7.21 3.37 -10.82
N ASN A 117 -8.04 3.52 -9.77
CA ASN A 117 -8.13 4.76 -9.01
C ASN A 117 -6.82 5.09 -8.28
N ALA A 118 -6.19 4.08 -7.65
CA ALA A 118 -4.90 4.24 -6.99
C ALA A 118 -3.79 4.70 -7.95
N VAL A 119 -3.73 4.12 -9.17
CA VAL A 119 -2.78 4.54 -10.20
C VAL A 119 -3.04 5.98 -10.62
N LEU A 120 -4.29 6.35 -10.93
CA LEU A 120 -4.67 7.70 -11.35
C LEU A 120 -4.34 8.75 -10.29
N ARG A 121 -4.63 8.46 -9.01
CA ARG A 121 -4.21 9.30 -7.87
C ARG A 121 -2.68 9.44 -7.81
N SER A 122 -1.93 8.35 -8.01
CA SER A 122 -0.47 8.36 -7.94
C SER A 122 0.22 9.19 -9.04
N ILE A 123 -0.48 9.49 -10.14
CA ILE A 123 0.00 10.34 -11.23
C ILE A 123 -0.71 11.71 -11.24
N ASN A 124 -1.42 12.07 -10.16
CA ASN A 124 -2.20 13.31 -10.03
C ASN A 124 -3.21 13.54 -11.17
N GLN A 125 -3.71 12.47 -11.78
CA GLN A 125 -4.68 12.54 -12.86
C GLN A 125 -6.08 12.65 -12.25
N LYS A 126 -6.80 13.73 -12.58
CA LYS A 126 -8.20 13.89 -12.18
C LYS A 126 -9.07 12.86 -12.90
N PHE A 127 -10.01 12.28 -12.16
CA PHE A 127 -10.96 11.33 -12.72
C PHE A 127 -12.29 11.38 -11.98
N ARG A 128 -13.34 11.10 -12.74
CA ARG A 128 -14.68 10.86 -12.26
C ARG A 128 -14.91 9.36 -12.14
N TYR A 129 -15.32 8.93 -10.97
CA TYR A 129 -15.64 7.54 -10.69
C TYR A 129 -17.13 7.28 -10.92
N ILE A 130 -17.44 6.27 -11.73
CA ILE A 130 -18.81 5.93 -12.16
C ILE A 130 -19.07 4.46 -11.85
N CYS A 131 -19.98 4.20 -10.91
CA CYS A 131 -20.40 2.86 -10.56
C CYS A 131 -21.89 2.65 -10.86
N SER A 132 -22.69 3.70 -10.79
CA SER A 132 -24.16 3.69 -10.87
C SER A 132 -24.72 4.85 -11.71
N ASP A 133 -26.00 4.80 -12.04
CA ASP A 133 -26.68 5.89 -12.75
C ASP A 133 -26.69 7.20 -11.93
N SER A 134 -26.71 7.13 -10.60
CA SER A 134 -26.62 8.33 -9.74
C SER A 134 -25.28 9.07 -9.87
N ASP A 135 -24.20 8.36 -10.18
CA ASP A 135 -22.87 8.97 -10.39
C ASP A 135 -22.82 9.78 -11.70
N LEU A 136 -23.62 9.37 -12.69
CA LEU A 136 -23.76 10.10 -13.95
C LEU A 136 -24.57 11.39 -13.81
N VAL A 137 -25.59 11.40 -12.93
CA VAL A 137 -26.51 12.53 -12.74
C VAL A 137 -25.93 13.60 -11.81
N SER A 138 -25.21 13.19 -10.77
CA SER A 138 -24.67 14.10 -9.75
C SER A 138 -23.48 14.95 -10.23
N GLN A 139 -22.88 14.63 -11.38
CA GLN A 139 -21.67 15.26 -11.88
C GLN A 139 -21.87 15.76 -13.32
N SER A 140 -22.56 16.90 -13.45
CA SER A 140 -22.86 17.50 -14.75
C SER A 140 -21.62 18.15 -15.36
N GLN A 141 -21.03 17.46 -16.35
CA GLN A 141 -19.90 17.81 -17.22
C GLN A 141 -18.49 17.49 -16.67
N ASN A 142 -17.74 16.67 -17.44
CA ASN A 142 -16.32 16.45 -17.20
C ASN A 142 -15.55 17.75 -17.35
N LEU A 143 -14.66 18.02 -16.39
CA LEU A 143 -13.70 19.10 -16.55
C LEU A 143 -12.68 18.73 -17.64
N PRO A 144 -12.14 19.71 -18.40
CA PRO A 144 -11.08 19.44 -19.36
C PRO A 144 -9.91 18.70 -18.71
N GLY A 145 -9.53 17.55 -19.27
CA GLY A 145 -8.45 16.72 -18.75
C GLY A 145 -8.86 15.70 -17.68
N GLU A 146 -10.13 15.62 -17.29
CA GLU A 146 -10.64 14.57 -16.40
C GLU A 146 -10.98 13.28 -17.17
N LYS A 147 -10.72 12.13 -16.54
CA LYS A 147 -11.04 10.80 -17.09
C LYS A 147 -12.29 10.21 -16.45
N ASP A 148 -13.14 9.56 -17.23
CA ASP A 148 -14.21 8.73 -16.68
C ASP A 148 -13.70 7.33 -16.35
N VAL A 149 -13.87 6.88 -15.11
CA VAL A 149 -13.53 5.52 -14.67
C VAL A 149 -14.82 4.78 -14.36
N ILE A 150 -15.19 3.82 -15.21
CA ILE A 150 -16.43 3.06 -15.09
C ILE A 150 -16.14 1.70 -14.45
N LYS A 151 -16.75 1.42 -13.30
CA LYS A 151 -16.68 0.14 -12.60
C LYS A 151 -17.82 -0.78 -13.03
N VAL A 152 -17.58 -1.63 -14.03
CA VAL A 152 -18.65 -2.46 -14.63
C VAL A 152 -19.12 -3.56 -13.68
N ARG A 153 -18.19 -4.16 -12.93
CA ARG A 153 -18.49 -5.16 -11.91
C ARG A 153 -18.91 -4.53 -10.57
N GLY A 154 -19.03 -3.21 -10.51
CA GLY A 154 -19.15 -2.50 -9.25
C GLY A 154 -17.83 -2.43 -8.49
N ASP A 155 -17.92 -2.16 -7.20
CA ASP A 155 -16.78 -1.97 -6.30
C ASP A 155 -17.03 -2.72 -5.01
N LEU A 156 -16.03 -3.48 -4.57
CA LEU A 156 -16.12 -4.29 -3.35
C LEU A 156 -16.46 -3.46 -2.11
N TRP A 157 -16.09 -2.18 -2.11
CA TRP A 157 -16.24 -1.27 -0.98
C TRP A 157 -17.51 -0.41 -1.06
N VAL A 158 -18.29 -0.55 -2.13
CA VAL A 158 -19.57 0.13 -2.34
C VAL A 158 -20.67 -0.94 -2.39
N ASP A 159 -21.90 -0.60 -2.01
CA ASP A 159 -22.95 -1.56 -1.66
C ASP A 159 -23.53 -2.42 -2.81
N GLU A 160 -22.85 -2.50 -3.96
CA GLU A 160 -23.35 -3.21 -5.13
C GLU A 160 -22.21 -3.75 -6.04
N SER A 161 -21.44 -4.74 -5.59
CA SER A 161 -20.51 -5.47 -6.46
C SER A 161 -21.16 -6.71 -7.08
N SER A 162 -20.76 -7.05 -8.30
CA SER A 162 -21.22 -8.19 -9.06
C SER A 162 -20.03 -8.98 -9.56
N VAL A 163 -19.88 -10.19 -9.03
CA VAL A 163 -18.71 -11.03 -9.27
C VAL A 163 -18.89 -11.86 -10.55
N THR A 164 -20.14 -12.24 -10.86
CA THR A 164 -20.51 -13.09 -12.01
C THR A 164 -20.97 -12.28 -13.22
N ILE A 165 -20.87 -12.87 -14.41
CA ILE A 165 -21.40 -12.28 -15.65
C ILE A 165 -22.90 -11.97 -15.57
N ASP A 166 -23.70 -12.81 -14.90
CA ASP A 166 -25.14 -12.57 -14.77
C ASP A 166 -25.43 -11.45 -13.79
N GLY A 167 -24.66 -11.36 -12.69
CA GLY A 167 -24.67 -10.19 -11.82
C GLY A 167 -24.34 -8.91 -12.59
N VAL A 168 -23.31 -8.92 -13.44
CA VAL A 168 -22.95 -7.78 -14.29
C VAL A 168 -24.08 -7.41 -15.26
N LYS A 169 -24.70 -8.40 -15.92
CA LYS A 169 -25.86 -8.17 -16.80
C LYS A 169 -27.04 -7.56 -16.05
N GLN A 170 -27.36 -8.09 -14.87
CA GLN A 170 -28.43 -7.59 -14.02
C GLN A 170 -28.13 -6.15 -13.58
N ARG A 171 -26.89 -5.88 -13.12
CA ARG A 171 -26.42 -4.55 -12.73
C ARG A 171 -26.57 -3.53 -13.85
N LEU A 172 -26.11 -3.85 -15.06
CA LEU A 172 -26.25 -2.95 -16.22
C LEU A 172 -27.69 -2.83 -16.73
N THR A 173 -28.57 -3.78 -16.38
CA THR A 173 -30.01 -3.65 -16.61
C THR A 173 -30.65 -2.70 -15.60
N GLN A 174 -30.19 -2.72 -14.35
CA GLN A 174 -30.60 -1.80 -13.29
C GLN A 174 -30.02 -0.39 -13.46
N ASN A 175 -28.89 -0.26 -14.16
CA ASN A 175 -28.20 1.01 -14.45
C ASN A 175 -28.15 1.30 -15.96
N PRO A 176 -29.30 1.58 -16.60
CA PRO A 176 -29.37 1.81 -18.05
C PRO A 176 -28.59 3.04 -18.53
N GLY A 177 -28.37 4.04 -17.67
CA GLY A 177 -27.54 5.20 -17.98
C GLY A 177 -26.07 4.82 -18.17
N VAL A 178 -25.51 4.06 -17.23
CA VAL A 178 -24.14 3.51 -17.30
C VAL A 178 -23.99 2.62 -18.53
N LYS A 179 -24.98 1.75 -18.80
CA LYS A 179 -24.97 0.90 -20.00
C LYS A 179 -24.89 1.72 -21.29
N ARG A 180 -25.74 2.74 -21.46
CA ARG A 180 -25.70 3.64 -22.64
C ARG A 180 -24.40 4.43 -22.72
N PHE A 181 -23.85 4.80 -21.57
CA PHE A 181 -22.57 5.52 -21.51
C PHE A 181 -21.42 4.64 -22.02
N ILE A 182 -21.36 3.36 -21.59
CA ILE A 182 -20.44 2.37 -22.13
C ILE A 182 -20.63 2.19 -23.65
N GLU A 183 -21.87 1.98 -24.11
CA GLU A 183 -22.21 1.85 -25.54
C GLU A 183 -21.68 3.02 -26.36
N LYS A 184 -21.89 4.25 -25.87
CA LYS A 184 -21.40 5.47 -26.50
C LYS A 184 -19.86 5.53 -26.51
N SER A 185 -19.20 5.27 -25.38
CA SER A 185 -17.74 5.29 -25.29
C SER A 185 -17.08 4.34 -26.28
N PHE A 186 -17.62 3.13 -26.44
CA PHE A 186 -17.14 2.17 -27.44
C PHE A 186 -17.32 2.65 -28.90
N GLY A 187 -18.30 3.52 -29.17
CA GLY A 187 -18.54 4.10 -30.50
C GLY A 187 -17.69 5.33 -30.83
N ASP A 188 -17.23 6.08 -29.82
CA ASP A 188 -16.61 7.39 -29.98
C ASP A 188 -15.11 7.35 -30.38
N GLY A 189 -14.45 6.18 -30.30
CA GLY A 189 -13.02 6.09 -30.57
C GLY A 189 -12.41 4.68 -30.57
N PRO A 190 -11.09 4.57 -30.77
CA PRO A 190 -10.38 3.30 -30.68
C PRO A 190 -10.41 2.75 -29.25
N VAL A 191 -10.45 1.43 -29.15
CA VAL A 191 -10.48 0.72 -27.87
C VAL A 191 -9.17 -0.05 -27.67
N ILE A 192 -8.56 0.06 -26.50
CA ILE A 192 -7.48 -0.83 -26.06
C ILE A 192 -8.02 -1.74 -24.98
N LEU A 193 -7.98 -3.05 -25.21
CA LEU A 193 -8.25 -4.07 -24.21
C LEU A 193 -6.91 -4.54 -23.63
N TYR A 194 -6.71 -4.42 -22.33
CA TYR A 194 -5.51 -4.86 -21.65
C TYR A 194 -5.82 -5.76 -20.46
N GLY A 195 -5.01 -6.80 -20.33
CA GLY A 195 -4.94 -7.56 -19.09
C GLY A 195 -6.04 -8.60 -18.94
N PHE A 196 -6.40 -9.27 -20.04
CA PHE A 196 -7.45 -10.27 -20.05
C PHE A 196 -6.91 -11.67 -20.31
N ASP A 197 -7.56 -12.67 -19.72
CA ASP A 197 -7.56 -14.01 -20.31
C ASP A 197 -8.50 -13.99 -21.53
N PRO A 198 -8.10 -14.57 -22.68
CA PRO A 198 -8.95 -14.68 -23.86
C PRO A 198 -10.28 -15.39 -23.64
N ASN A 199 -10.36 -16.23 -22.60
CA ASN A 199 -11.58 -16.94 -22.21
C ASN A 199 -12.42 -16.17 -21.18
N ASP A 200 -12.05 -14.94 -20.82
CA ASP A 200 -12.81 -14.14 -19.84
C ASP A 200 -14.27 -13.95 -20.34
N PRO A 201 -15.27 -14.49 -19.62
CA PRO A 201 -16.65 -14.47 -20.07
C PRO A 201 -17.25 -13.06 -20.02
N VAL A 202 -16.81 -12.22 -19.09
CA VAL A 202 -17.29 -10.84 -18.94
C VAL A 202 -16.73 -9.99 -20.07
N LEU A 203 -15.43 -10.12 -20.39
CA LEU A 203 -14.86 -9.43 -21.56
C LEU A 203 -15.58 -9.86 -22.83
N ARG A 204 -15.78 -11.16 -23.03
CA ARG A 204 -16.47 -11.68 -24.20
C ARG A 204 -17.87 -11.07 -24.32
N TRP A 205 -18.63 -11.07 -23.24
CA TRP A 205 -19.97 -10.49 -23.25
C TRP A 205 -19.98 -8.98 -23.48
N ILE A 206 -19.10 -8.22 -22.81
CA ILE A 206 -18.97 -6.76 -23.00
C ILE A 206 -18.63 -6.46 -24.46
N THR A 207 -17.67 -7.17 -25.03
CA THR A 207 -17.32 -6.99 -26.43
C THR A 207 -18.39 -7.48 -27.38
N GLU A 208 -19.13 -8.56 -27.11
CA GLU A 208 -20.27 -8.97 -27.94
C GLU A 208 -21.44 -7.98 -27.87
N THR A 209 -21.64 -7.33 -26.72
CA THR A 209 -22.74 -6.40 -26.47
C THR A 209 -22.43 -4.99 -26.97
N PHE A 210 -21.18 -4.54 -26.81
CA PHE A 210 -20.76 -3.16 -27.02
C PHE A 210 -19.70 -3.00 -28.12
N ALA A 211 -19.27 -4.07 -28.81
CA ALA A 211 -18.13 -4.02 -29.73
C ALA A 211 -18.22 -2.87 -30.74
N PRO A 212 -17.08 -2.25 -31.04
CA PRO A 212 -17.01 -1.10 -31.93
C PRO A 212 -17.30 -1.54 -33.38
N LEU A 213 -18.32 -0.94 -34.00
CA LEU A 213 -18.55 -1.05 -35.45
C LEU A 213 -17.58 -0.19 -36.27
N SER A 214 -16.76 0.66 -35.63
CA SER A 214 -15.84 1.56 -36.32
C SER A 214 -14.61 1.88 -35.49
N GLY A 215 -13.41 1.52 -35.96
CA GLY A 215 -12.16 1.98 -35.35
C GLY A 215 -10.99 1.00 -35.43
N THR A 216 -9.80 1.48 -35.11
CA THR A 216 -8.61 0.64 -34.95
C THR A 216 -8.48 0.28 -33.47
N SER A 217 -8.91 -0.92 -33.07
CA SER A 217 -8.85 -1.38 -31.69
C SER A 217 -7.71 -2.37 -31.47
N PHE A 218 -7.16 -2.40 -30.25
CA PHE A 218 -6.05 -3.25 -29.86
C PHE A 218 -6.46 -4.19 -28.73
N LEU A 219 -6.00 -5.43 -28.78
CA LEU A 219 -6.10 -6.39 -27.70
C LEU A 219 -4.68 -6.80 -27.28
N CYS A 220 -4.28 -6.44 -26.08
CA CYS A 220 -3.01 -6.79 -25.47
C CYS A 220 -3.25 -7.96 -24.49
N THR A 221 -2.80 -9.16 -24.84
CA THR A 221 -3.11 -10.37 -24.08
C THR A 221 -1.97 -11.39 -24.10
N ARG A 222 -1.93 -12.25 -23.08
CA ARG A 222 -1.09 -13.46 -23.06
C ARG A 222 -1.85 -14.56 -23.82
N LEU A 223 -1.40 -14.98 -24.99
CA LEU A 223 -2.09 -16.00 -25.80
C LEU A 223 -1.15 -17.06 -26.34
N SER A 224 -1.47 -18.33 -26.06
CA SER A 224 -0.77 -19.49 -26.62
C SER A 224 -1.54 -20.21 -27.74
N ASN A 225 -2.82 -19.87 -27.99
CA ASN A 225 -3.68 -20.55 -28.98
C ASN A 225 -4.07 -19.66 -30.17
N LYS A 226 -3.82 -20.15 -31.40
CA LYS A 226 -4.10 -19.46 -32.68
C LYS A 226 -5.60 -19.18 -32.93
N LEU A 227 -6.50 -20.01 -32.40
CA LEU A 227 -7.95 -19.84 -32.60
C LEU A 227 -8.46 -18.53 -31.99
N TRP A 228 -8.02 -18.20 -30.79
CA TRP A 228 -8.40 -16.96 -30.11
C TRP A 228 -7.87 -15.71 -30.80
N SER A 229 -6.63 -15.74 -31.30
CA SER A 229 -6.10 -14.65 -32.11
C SER A 229 -6.98 -14.40 -33.34
N THR A 230 -7.48 -15.48 -33.96
CA THR A 230 -8.36 -15.40 -35.14
C THR A 230 -9.73 -14.83 -34.77
N TYR A 231 -10.34 -15.29 -33.67
CA TYR A 231 -11.61 -14.77 -33.17
C TYR A 231 -11.56 -13.25 -32.98
N TRP A 232 -10.57 -12.75 -32.25
CA TRP A 232 -10.44 -11.31 -31.96
C TRP A 232 -10.10 -10.48 -33.19
N LYS A 233 -9.29 -11.01 -34.12
CA LYS A 233 -9.06 -10.37 -35.43
C LYS A 233 -10.35 -10.23 -36.24
N ASN A 234 -11.20 -11.26 -36.24
CA ASN A 234 -12.50 -11.22 -36.90
C ASN A 234 -13.46 -10.21 -36.27
N LYS A 235 -13.28 -9.89 -34.99
CA LYS A 235 -13.97 -8.81 -34.26
C LYS A 235 -13.34 -7.42 -34.49
N GLY A 236 -12.37 -7.30 -35.40
CA GLY A 236 -11.74 -6.03 -35.76
C GLY A 236 -10.56 -5.62 -34.88
N PHE A 237 -10.14 -6.44 -33.92
CA PHE A 237 -9.02 -6.12 -33.04
C PHE A 237 -7.67 -6.48 -33.67
N GLN A 238 -6.69 -5.62 -33.46
CA GLN A 238 -5.29 -5.98 -33.60
C GLN A 238 -4.81 -6.64 -32.33
N VAL A 239 -4.54 -7.93 -32.40
CA VAL A 239 -4.07 -8.71 -31.25
C VAL A 239 -2.55 -8.59 -31.13
N LEU A 240 -2.09 -8.03 -30.01
CA LEU A 240 -0.70 -7.99 -29.56
C LEU A 240 -0.53 -9.10 -28.52
N ILE A 241 0.31 -10.08 -28.85
CA ILE A 241 0.48 -11.31 -28.06
C ILE A 241 1.85 -11.29 -27.40
N ALA A 242 1.87 -11.65 -26.12
CA ALA A 242 3.09 -11.92 -25.36
C ALA A 242 3.02 -13.34 -24.76
N ALA A 243 4.19 -13.97 -24.54
CA ALA A 243 4.26 -15.29 -23.91
C ALA A 243 4.17 -15.18 -22.38
N THR A 244 4.69 -14.09 -21.82
CA THR A 244 4.73 -13.83 -20.37
C THR A 244 4.09 -12.49 -20.00
N ILE A 245 3.78 -12.30 -18.71
CA ILE A 245 3.25 -11.00 -18.23
C ILE A 245 4.30 -9.89 -18.39
N PRO A 246 5.59 -10.06 -18.01
CA PRO A 246 6.60 -9.03 -18.26
C PRO A 246 6.77 -8.66 -19.75
N GLU A 247 6.66 -9.63 -20.66
CA GLU A 247 6.63 -9.32 -22.10
C GLU A 247 5.39 -8.53 -22.50
N LEU A 248 4.22 -8.83 -21.91
CA LEU A 248 3.00 -8.08 -22.17
C LEU A 248 3.12 -6.62 -21.69
N GLU A 249 3.75 -6.41 -20.52
CA GLU A 249 4.09 -5.09 -20.01
C GLU A 249 5.03 -4.36 -20.97
N ALA A 250 6.10 -5.02 -21.44
CA ALA A 250 7.04 -4.44 -22.39
C ALA A 250 6.38 -4.05 -23.73
N VAL A 251 5.50 -4.90 -24.26
CA VAL A 251 4.71 -4.61 -25.48
C VAL A 251 3.82 -3.39 -25.28
N VAL A 252 3.23 -3.23 -24.10
CA VAL A 252 2.41 -2.07 -23.78
C VAL A 252 3.26 -0.82 -23.55
N SER A 253 4.42 -0.91 -22.91
CA SER A 253 5.35 0.20 -22.80
C SER A 253 5.82 0.68 -24.17
N GLU A 254 6.20 -0.23 -25.09
CA GLU A 254 6.52 0.10 -26.49
C GLU A 254 5.34 0.81 -27.18
N LEU A 255 4.11 0.30 -26.97
CA LEU A 255 2.91 0.92 -27.50
C LEU A 255 2.71 2.34 -26.92
N CYS A 256 2.88 2.53 -25.62
CA CYS A 256 2.76 3.82 -24.96
C CYS A 256 3.79 4.83 -25.47
N GLU A 257 5.06 4.43 -25.58
CA GLU A 257 6.14 5.24 -26.16
C GLU A 257 5.84 5.60 -27.62
N SER A 258 5.24 4.68 -28.37
CA SER A 258 4.82 4.93 -29.75
C SER A 258 3.58 5.84 -29.84
N ILE A 259 2.85 6.09 -28.76
CA ILE A 259 1.69 6.99 -28.74
C ILE A 259 2.10 8.36 -28.21
N GLN A 260 2.98 8.42 -27.22
CA GLN A 260 3.46 9.69 -26.68
C GLN A 260 4.10 10.53 -27.79
N PRO A 261 3.83 11.85 -27.85
CA PRO A 261 4.54 12.72 -28.76
C PRO A 261 6.03 12.59 -28.47
N LYS A 262 6.84 12.26 -29.49
CA LYS A 262 8.30 12.36 -29.39
C LYS A 262 8.62 13.83 -29.17
N SER A 263 8.75 14.21 -27.92
CA SER A 263 9.28 15.49 -27.50
C SER A 263 10.76 15.50 -27.87
N ASP A 264 11.16 16.31 -28.84
CA ASP A 264 12.57 16.65 -29.08
C ASP A 264 13.12 17.58 -27.97
N LEU A 265 12.29 17.97 -27.00
CA LEU A 265 12.74 18.63 -25.78
C LEU A 265 13.24 17.57 -24.78
N PRO A 266 14.41 17.78 -24.15
CA PRO A 266 14.86 16.94 -23.05
C PRO A 266 13.74 16.86 -22.01
N ASP A 267 13.52 15.65 -21.47
CA ASP A 267 12.40 15.32 -20.57
C ASP A 267 12.16 16.43 -19.55
N ILE A 268 11.19 17.30 -19.87
CA ILE A 268 10.88 18.50 -19.09
C ILE A 268 10.43 18.07 -17.70
N HIS A 269 9.81 16.89 -17.55
CA HIS A 269 9.48 16.33 -16.24
C HIS A 269 10.73 15.90 -15.49
N ALA A 270 11.67 15.19 -16.12
CA ALA A 270 12.93 14.86 -15.46
C ALA A 270 13.73 16.10 -15.03
N MET A 271 13.71 17.16 -15.84
CA MET A 271 14.30 18.46 -15.51
C MET A 271 13.51 19.20 -14.42
N LEU A 272 12.18 19.21 -14.46
CA LEU A 272 11.33 19.80 -13.43
C LEU A 272 11.45 19.06 -12.09
N ASP A 273 11.63 17.75 -12.10
CA ASP A 273 11.88 16.94 -10.92
C ASP A 273 13.28 17.19 -10.36
N GLU A 274 14.30 17.31 -11.22
CA GLU A 274 15.67 17.61 -10.81
C GLU A 274 15.81 19.04 -10.27
N VAL A 275 15.19 20.01 -10.95
CA VAL A 275 15.03 21.38 -10.47
C VAL A 275 14.18 21.40 -9.20
N GLY A 276 13.15 20.57 -9.13
CA GLY A 276 12.25 20.46 -7.99
C GLY A 276 12.96 20.00 -6.73
N ASP A 277 13.81 18.97 -6.84
CA ASP A 277 14.67 18.49 -5.75
C ASP A 277 15.72 19.52 -5.33
N VAL A 278 16.25 20.33 -6.25
CA VAL A 278 17.17 21.43 -5.93
C VAL A 278 16.43 22.56 -5.20
N VAL A 279 15.25 22.95 -5.71
CA VAL A 279 14.42 24.02 -5.13
C VAL A 279 13.91 23.61 -3.75
N ALA A 280 13.43 22.38 -3.55
CA ALA A 280 13.02 21.88 -2.24
C ALA A 280 14.17 21.96 -1.21
N ARG A 281 15.40 21.61 -1.61
CA ARG A 281 16.58 21.71 -0.75
C ARG A 281 16.96 23.15 -0.41
N GLN A 282 16.86 24.07 -1.37
CA GLN A 282 17.08 25.49 -1.13
C GLN A 282 15.98 26.11 -0.27
N LEU A 283 14.72 25.68 -0.44
CA LEU A 283 13.62 26.10 0.41
C LEU A 283 13.85 25.65 1.86
N ALA A 284 14.40 24.45 2.08
CA ALA A 284 14.79 23.98 3.42
C ALA A 284 15.87 24.83 4.11
N SER A 285 16.52 25.78 3.41
CA SER A 285 17.44 26.76 4.02
C SER A 285 16.82 28.13 4.30
N VAL A 286 15.54 28.34 3.98
CA VAL A 286 14.80 29.56 4.34
C VAL A 286 14.68 29.65 5.87
N ASP A 287 14.82 30.85 6.43
CA ASP A 287 14.81 31.10 7.89
C ASP A 287 13.62 30.47 8.61
N LEU A 288 12.44 30.49 7.98
CA LEU A 288 11.21 29.87 8.47
C LEU A 288 11.29 28.35 8.68
N LEU A 289 12.26 27.66 8.08
CA LEU A 289 12.46 26.21 8.18
C LEU A 289 13.72 25.83 8.95
N GLN A 290 14.53 26.79 9.43
CA GLN A 290 15.81 26.50 10.08
C GLN A 290 15.66 25.70 11.38
N TRP A 291 14.50 25.76 12.04
CA TRP A 291 14.21 24.98 13.24
C TRP A 291 14.36 23.47 13.00
N VAL A 292 14.20 22.98 11.75
CA VAL A 292 14.36 21.57 11.38
C VAL A 292 15.80 21.05 11.57
N ARG A 293 16.78 21.94 11.67
CA ARG A 293 18.21 21.59 11.81
C ARG A 293 18.58 21.24 13.25
N ARG A 294 17.70 21.46 14.21
CA ARG A 294 17.94 21.13 15.61
C ARG A 294 17.94 19.62 15.83
N PRO A 295 18.73 19.11 16.78
CA PRO A 295 18.61 17.73 17.26
C PRO A 295 17.17 17.41 17.69
N LYS A 296 16.76 16.17 17.49
CA LYS A 296 15.39 15.71 17.79
C LYS A 296 14.99 15.96 19.25
N ALA A 297 15.90 15.77 20.19
CA ALA A 297 15.65 16.05 21.60
C ALA A 297 15.23 17.50 21.86
N GLU A 298 15.77 18.46 21.12
CA GLU A 298 15.41 19.88 21.23
C GLU A 298 14.07 20.21 20.55
N LEU A 299 13.66 19.41 19.56
CA LEU A 299 12.35 19.57 18.90
C LEU A 299 11.19 19.18 19.81
N ASP A 300 11.40 18.25 20.74
CA ASP A 300 10.42 17.86 21.76
C ASP A 300 10.24 18.95 22.85
N GLU A 301 11.14 19.94 22.91
CA GLU A 301 11.20 21.00 23.93
C GLU A 301 10.93 22.41 23.37
N LEU A 302 10.32 22.50 22.20
CA LEU A 302 10.05 23.79 21.55
C LEU A 302 9.13 24.69 22.39
N THR A 303 9.48 25.97 22.46
CA THR A 303 8.68 27.01 23.10
C THR A 303 7.41 27.31 22.30
N SER A 304 6.40 27.94 22.93
CA SER A 304 5.16 28.33 22.23
C SER A 304 5.42 29.26 21.02
N SER A 305 6.43 30.14 21.10
CA SER A 305 6.84 30.99 19.96
C SER A 305 7.42 30.19 18.80
N GLU A 306 8.10 29.07 19.07
CA GLU A 306 8.68 28.21 18.05
C GLU A 306 7.64 27.27 17.44
N LEU A 307 6.67 26.80 18.22
CA LEU A 307 5.50 26.08 17.70
C LEU A 307 4.70 26.96 16.72
N ASN A 308 4.60 28.26 16.96
CA ASN A 308 4.02 29.20 15.98
C ASN A 308 4.84 29.31 14.69
N SER A 309 6.16 29.14 14.75
CA SER A 309 6.99 29.06 13.55
C SER A 309 6.74 27.77 12.79
N VAL A 310 6.58 26.63 13.47
CA VAL A 310 6.18 25.35 12.85
C VAL A 310 4.83 25.46 12.16
N ALA A 311 3.83 26.06 12.81
CA ALA A 311 2.52 26.29 12.20
C ALA A 311 2.60 27.16 10.92
N ARG A 312 3.40 28.24 10.96
CA ARG A 312 3.66 29.08 9.78
C ARG A 312 4.39 28.31 8.67
N SER A 313 5.33 27.43 9.02
CA SER A 313 5.99 26.55 8.06
C SER A 313 5.00 25.62 7.36
N ILE A 314 4.04 25.04 8.10
CA ILE A 314 2.99 24.18 7.53
C ILE A 314 2.13 24.96 6.54
N GLN A 315 1.68 26.17 6.90
CA GLN A 315 0.91 27.04 6.01
C GLN A 315 1.67 27.39 4.73
N MET A 316 2.96 27.73 4.85
CA MET A 316 3.82 27.98 3.69
C MET A 316 3.94 26.74 2.80
N MET A 317 4.17 25.55 3.38
CA MET A 317 4.28 24.30 2.62
C MET A 317 2.96 23.90 1.96
N ALA A 318 1.82 24.20 2.59
CA ALA A 318 0.51 24.02 1.98
C ALA A 318 0.32 24.93 0.75
N LEU A 319 0.69 26.22 0.86
CA LEU A 319 0.67 27.15 -0.27
C LEU A 319 1.58 26.67 -1.42
N LEU A 320 2.78 26.16 -1.11
CA LEU A 320 3.65 25.57 -2.12
C LEU A 320 2.95 24.41 -2.84
N ASN A 321 2.32 23.50 -2.08
CA ASN A 321 1.57 22.37 -2.63
C ASN A 321 0.42 22.82 -3.55
N GLU A 322 -0.37 23.81 -3.11
CA GLU A 322 -1.50 24.36 -3.88
C GLU A 322 -1.06 24.97 -5.22
N HIS A 323 0.14 25.53 -5.27
CA HIS A 323 0.75 26.08 -6.48
C HIS A 323 1.57 25.07 -7.29
N GLY A 324 1.57 23.78 -6.91
CA GLY A 324 2.34 22.73 -7.58
C GLY A 324 3.84 22.89 -7.43
N LEU A 325 4.29 23.60 -6.39
CA LEU A 325 5.70 23.83 -6.10
C LEU A 325 6.27 22.73 -5.19
N PRO A 326 7.57 22.41 -5.31
CA PRO A 326 8.22 21.40 -4.50
C PRO A 326 8.16 21.71 -3.01
N ILE A 327 7.78 20.70 -2.21
CA ILE A 327 7.77 20.76 -0.75
C ILE A 327 9.02 20.06 -0.22
N PRO A 328 9.72 20.60 0.78
CA PRO A 328 10.80 19.89 1.43
C PRO A 328 10.28 18.81 2.39
N ALA A 329 10.52 17.54 2.07
CA ALA A 329 10.02 16.37 2.81
C ALA A 329 10.38 16.40 4.30
N ARG A 330 11.63 16.68 4.65
CA ARG A 330 12.12 16.65 6.04
C ARG A 330 11.45 17.70 6.92
N PRO A 331 11.38 18.99 6.55
CA PRO A 331 10.55 19.97 7.27
C PRO A 331 9.10 19.55 7.43
N ALA A 332 8.44 19.03 6.39
CA ALA A 332 7.07 18.56 6.49
C ALA A 332 6.93 17.38 7.49
N ALA A 333 7.82 16.39 7.40
CA ALA A 333 7.81 15.22 8.28
C ALA A 333 8.08 15.58 9.75
N TYR A 334 9.02 16.48 10.01
CA TYR A 334 9.30 16.97 11.36
C TYR A 334 8.19 17.86 11.89
N ALA A 335 7.55 18.66 11.03
CA ALA A 335 6.40 19.46 11.43
C ALA A 335 5.24 18.57 11.89
N ALA A 336 5.05 17.44 11.21
CA ALA A 336 4.08 16.43 11.62
C ALA A 336 4.42 15.81 12.99
N GLU A 337 5.69 15.47 13.23
CA GLU A 337 6.16 14.89 14.49
C GLU A 337 6.09 15.88 15.67
N VAL A 338 6.43 17.15 15.45
CA VAL A 338 6.33 18.20 16.45
C VAL A 338 4.87 18.50 16.78
N SER A 339 4.02 18.64 15.75
CA SER A 339 2.60 18.97 15.94
C SER A 339 1.86 17.88 16.72
N ILE A 340 2.18 16.60 16.46
CA ILE A 340 1.61 15.50 17.24
C ILE A 340 2.11 15.47 18.68
N GLY A 341 3.37 15.87 18.93
CA GLY A 341 3.92 16.04 20.27
C GLY A 341 3.25 17.17 21.05
N ALA A 342 2.93 18.27 20.37
CA ALA A 342 2.20 19.41 20.91
C ALA A 342 0.69 19.16 21.11
N GLY A 343 0.16 18.04 20.60
CA GLY A 343 -1.26 17.69 20.67
C GLY A 343 -2.13 18.37 19.60
N ASP A 344 -1.54 19.07 18.62
CA ASP A 344 -2.24 19.66 17.49
C ASP A 344 -2.43 18.61 16.38
N LEU A 345 -3.49 17.80 16.53
CA LEU A 345 -3.81 16.72 15.59
C LEU A 345 -4.13 17.23 14.17
N PRO A 346 -4.90 18.32 13.97
CA PRO A 346 -5.12 18.88 12.64
C PRO A 346 -3.82 19.27 11.93
N ALA A 347 -2.94 20.03 12.60
CA ALA A 347 -1.66 20.43 12.00
C ALA A 347 -0.77 19.21 11.72
N ALA A 348 -0.76 18.22 12.61
CA ALA A 348 -0.02 16.98 12.40
C ALA A 348 -0.47 16.22 11.15
N ARG A 349 -1.79 16.13 10.91
CA ARG A 349 -2.35 15.46 9.73
C ARG A 349 -2.02 16.21 8.44
N GLN A 350 -2.20 17.53 8.42
CA GLN A 350 -1.86 18.35 7.26
C GLN A 350 -0.37 18.25 6.92
N ALA A 351 0.50 18.38 7.92
CA ALA A 351 1.95 18.24 7.73
C ALA A 351 2.34 16.84 7.24
N LEU A 352 1.67 15.79 7.75
CA LEU A 352 1.89 14.41 7.32
C LEU A 352 1.48 14.19 5.86
N GLU A 353 0.36 14.74 5.42
CA GLU A 353 -0.08 14.68 4.01
C GLU A 353 0.96 15.36 3.09
N LEU A 354 1.43 16.55 3.47
CA LEU A 354 2.48 17.27 2.74
C LEU A 354 3.79 16.47 2.72
N ALA A 355 4.15 15.82 3.83
CA ALA A 355 5.36 15.01 3.93
C ALA A 355 5.29 13.76 3.04
N VAL A 356 4.17 13.04 3.08
CA VAL A 356 3.95 11.85 2.23
C VAL A 356 3.96 12.24 0.76
N HIS A 357 3.25 13.31 0.38
CA HIS A 357 3.26 13.82 -0.98
C HIS A 357 4.66 14.19 -1.45
N SER A 358 5.40 14.93 -0.62
CA SER A 358 6.79 15.32 -0.90
C SER A 358 7.69 14.10 -1.10
N ILE A 359 7.63 13.14 -0.19
CA ILE A 359 8.43 11.91 -0.25
C ILE A 359 8.14 11.12 -1.53
N SER A 360 6.86 10.99 -1.92
CA SER A 360 6.48 10.27 -3.13
C SER A 360 6.99 10.93 -4.43
N ASN A 361 7.32 12.23 -4.39
CA ASN A 361 7.75 13.01 -5.54
C ASN A 361 9.27 13.28 -5.56
N GLN A 362 10.00 12.98 -4.48
CA GLN A 362 11.45 13.18 -4.43
C GLN A 362 12.20 12.01 -5.08
N LYS A 363 13.21 12.29 -5.91
CA LYS A 363 14.07 11.24 -6.50
C LYS A 363 15.06 10.69 -5.47
N ARG A 364 15.54 11.55 -4.57
CA ARG A 364 16.48 11.15 -3.51
C ARG A 364 15.74 10.67 -2.28
N PHE A 365 16.09 9.47 -1.85
CA PHE A 365 15.57 8.87 -0.62
C PHE A 365 16.05 9.64 0.62
N ASP A 366 15.13 10.22 1.40
CA ASP A 366 15.42 10.83 2.70
C ASP A 366 14.96 9.94 3.84
N HIS A 367 15.85 9.08 4.33
CA HIS A 367 15.57 8.14 5.43
C HIS A 367 15.12 8.84 6.71
N ILE A 368 15.59 10.07 6.99
CA ILE A 368 15.19 10.84 8.18
C ILE A 368 13.73 11.28 8.07
N ALA A 369 13.32 11.75 6.90
CA ALA A 369 11.93 12.13 6.63
C ALA A 369 11.00 10.89 6.72
N MET A 370 11.42 9.77 6.12
CA MET A 370 10.71 8.49 6.19
C MET A 370 10.50 8.04 7.64
N ALA A 371 11.57 8.05 8.45
CA ALA A 371 11.51 7.70 9.86
C ALA A 371 10.53 8.58 10.63
N ALA A 372 10.57 9.91 10.44
CA ALA A 372 9.67 10.85 11.09
C ALA A 372 8.19 10.64 10.69
N VAL A 373 7.92 10.39 9.41
CA VAL A 373 6.59 10.00 8.92
C VAL A 373 6.12 8.72 9.60
N GLY A 374 6.96 7.69 9.65
CA GLY A 374 6.64 6.43 10.29
C GLY A 374 6.34 6.55 11.79
N ARG A 375 7.15 7.33 12.53
CA ARG A 375 6.89 7.62 13.95
C ARG A 375 5.58 8.38 14.17
N THR A 376 5.26 9.33 13.29
CA THR A 376 4.01 10.10 13.34
C THR A 376 2.80 9.20 13.10
N LEU A 377 2.84 8.35 12.07
CA LEU A 377 1.79 7.37 11.76
C LEU A 377 1.50 6.43 12.95
N ILE A 378 2.54 5.93 13.64
CA ILE A 378 2.35 5.09 14.85
C ILE A 378 1.59 5.83 15.95
N ARG A 379 1.88 7.12 16.13
CA ARG A 379 1.23 7.97 17.14
C ARG A 379 -0.22 8.26 16.75
N LEU A 380 -0.52 8.42 15.46
CA LEU A 380 -1.89 8.55 14.93
C LEU A 380 -2.69 7.24 14.92
N GLY A 381 -2.03 6.10 15.15
CA GLY A 381 -2.68 4.79 15.21
C GLY A 381 -2.58 3.98 13.92
N ASP A 382 -2.04 4.56 12.84
CA ASP A 382 -1.79 3.87 11.58
C ASP A 382 -0.48 3.06 11.65
N THR A 383 -0.60 1.90 12.28
CA THR A 383 0.53 0.99 12.47
C THR A 383 0.98 0.29 11.19
N HIS A 384 0.10 0.19 10.19
CA HIS A 384 0.41 -0.52 8.95
C HIS A 384 1.31 0.31 8.06
N ARG A 385 0.90 1.54 7.71
CA ARG A 385 1.71 2.45 6.90
C ARG A 385 3.01 2.79 7.59
N ALA A 386 2.97 3.03 8.91
CA ALA A 386 4.17 3.30 9.69
C ALA A 386 5.28 2.25 9.52
N ARG A 387 4.91 0.97 9.44
CA ARG A 387 5.87 -0.13 9.30
C ARG A 387 6.66 0.00 8.01
N LEU A 388 5.99 0.34 6.90
CA LEU A 388 6.61 0.50 5.58
C LEU A 388 7.67 1.60 5.63
N TYR A 389 7.29 2.78 6.09
CA TYR A 389 8.19 3.93 6.22
C TYR A 389 9.40 3.66 7.13
N LEU A 390 9.19 3.03 8.29
CA LEU A 390 10.27 2.72 9.24
C LEU A 390 11.20 1.62 8.73
N GLN A 391 10.68 0.61 8.02
CA GLN A 391 11.50 -0.44 7.43
C GLN A 391 12.37 0.12 6.31
N SER A 392 11.82 0.97 5.44
CA SER A 392 12.60 1.67 4.41
C SER A 392 13.66 2.59 5.02
N ALA A 393 13.33 3.34 6.07
CA ALA A 393 14.30 4.19 6.77
C ALA A 393 15.46 3.39 7.38
N LEU A 394 15.15 2.30 8.08
CA LEU A 394 16.11 1.42 8.73
C LEU A 394 17.08 0.78 7.73
N HIS A 395 16.58 0.33 6.57
CA HIS A 395 17.40 -0.30 5.53
C HIS A 395 18.30 0.69 4.79
N ALA A 396 17.86 1.94 4.62
CA ALA A 396 18.64 2.94 3.91
C ALA A 396 19.77 3.56 4.75
N ASN A 397 19.70 3.46 6.08
CA ASN A 397 20.64 4.10 6.97
C ASN A 397 21.73 3.13 7.44
N GLU A 398 22.59 2.66 6.54
CA GLU A 398 23.58 1.62 6.85
C GLU A 398 24.73 2.09 7.75
N THR A 399 24.96 3.40 7.88
CA THR A 399 26.19 3.95 8.47
C THR A 399 26.02 4.62 9.83
N ASP A 400 24.80 4.89 10.30
CA ASP A 400 24.54 5.50 11.61
C ASP A 400 23.79 4.55 12.57
N PRO A 401 24.51 3.84 13.45
CA PRO A 401 23.92 2.92 14.43
C PRO A 401 22.90 3.58 15.37
N ARG A 402 23.06 4.89 15.67
CA ARG A 402 22.14 5.61 16.55
C ARG A 402 20.76 5.72 15.91
N ALA A 403 20.74 6.20 14.67
CA ALA A 403 19.49 6.37 13.94
C ALA A 403 18.87 5.00 13.58
N GLN A 404 19.67 4.00 13.19
CA GLN A 404 19.19 2.61 13.06
C GLN A 404 18.52 2.11 14.34
N ALA A 405 19.09 2.43 15.51
CA ALA A 405 18.51 1.97 16.76
C ALA A 405 17.18 2.65 17.10
N ASP A 406 17.02 3.96 16.85
CA ASP A 406 15.72 4.63 17.02
C ASP A 406 14.70 4.02 16.05
N ASP A 407 15.05 3.88 14.78
CA ASP A 407 14.15 3.36 13.75
C ASP A 407 13.74 1.91 14.04
N PHE A 408 14.67 1.05 14.44
CA PHE A 408 14.38 -0.33 14.81
C PHE A 408 13.53 -0.42 16.08
N ALA A 409 13.76 0.46 17.06
CA ALA A 409 12.91 0.55 18.23
C ALA A 409 11.47 0.87 17.82
N TRP A 410 11.26 1.90 16.99
CA TRP A 410 9.93 2.32 16.54
C TRP A 410 9.26 1.28 15.64
N LEU A 411 10.00 0.63 14.75
CA LEU A 411 9.51 -0.47 13.94
C LEU A 411 9.02 -1.63 14.82
N SER A 412 9.80 -2.02 15.84
CA SER A 412 9.38 -3.04 16.80
C SER A 412 8.10 -2.65 17.56
N ARG A 413 7.87 -1.35 17.78
CA ARG A 413 6.64 -0.84 18.40
C ARG A 413 5.42 -0.99 17.49
N SER A 414 5.56 -0.72 16.18
CA SER A 414 4.43 -0.87 15.25
C SER A 414 3.99 -2.32 15.16
N VAL A 415 4.94 -3.26 15.13
CA VAL A 415 4.67 -4.70 15.10
C VAL A 415 3.95 -5.16 16.37
N LEU A 416 4.43 -4.77 17.55
CA LEU A 416 3.75 -5.10 18.82
C LEU A 416 2.31 -4.57 18.87
N LYS A 417 2.07 -3.33 18.44
CA LYS A 417 0.71 -2.79 18.36
C LYS A 417 -0.17 -3.60 17.40
N LYS A 418 0.36 -4.00 16.24
CA LYS A 418 -0.38 -4.83 15.27
C LYS A 418 -0.70 -6.21 15.84
N ILE A 419 0.23 -6.81 16.59
CA ILE A 419 0.01 -8.08 17.29
C ILE A 419 -1.13 -7.93 18.31
N ASP A 420 -1.12 -6.87 19.12
CA ASP A 420 -2.19 -6.63 20.10
C ASP A 420 -3.57 -6.54 19.41
N LEU A 421 -3.66 -5.85 18.28
CA LEU A 421 -4.88 -5.78 17.45
C LEU A 421 -5.31 -7.15 16.90
N LEU A 422 -4.37 -7.94 16.38
CA LEU A 422 -4.65 -9.27 15.83
C LEU A 422 -5.07 -10.26 16.93
N LYS A 423 -4.44 -10.20 18.10
CA LYS A 423 -4.81 -10.99 19.28
C LYS A 423 -6.22 -10.65 19.76
N ALA A 424 -6.56 -9.36 19.84
CA ALA A 424 -7.92 -8.91 20.19
C ALA A 424 -8.99 -9.43 19.22
N ARG A 425 -8.62 -9.69 17.96
CA ARG A 425 -9.49 -10.25 16.92
C ARG A 425 -9.42 -11.79 16.81
N GLY A 426 -8.72 -12.47 17.71
CA GLY A 426 -8.57 -13.93 17.67
C GLY A 426 -7.77 -14.48 16.48
N ARG A 427 -7.03 -13.63 15.74
CA ARG A 427 -6.30 -14.03 14.51
C ARG A 427 -4.93 -14.64 14.85
N ARG A 428 -4.91 -15.79 15.53
CA ARG A 428 -3.67 -16.45 16.01
C ARG A 428 -2.64 -16.71 14.90
N ARG A 429 -3.07 -17.26 13.76
CA ARG A 429 -2.17 -17.58 12.63
C ARG A 429 -1.47 -16.34 12.08
N ALA A 430 -2.21 -15.25 11.87
CA ALA A 430 -1.64 -13.98 11.40
C ALA A 430 -0.61 -13.40 12.37
N VAL A 431 -0.79 -13.61 13.68
CA VAL A 431 0.22 -13.22 14.68
C VAL A 431 1.51 -14.03 14.50
N ILE A 432 1.40 -15.35 14.30
CA ILE A 432 2.55 -16.24 14.10
C ILE A 432 3.34 -15.81 12.86
N GLU A 433 2.66 -15.63 11.73
CA GLU A 433 3.26 -15.21 10.46
C GLU A 433 3.93 -13.83 10.59
N LEU A 434 3.27 -12.88 11.25
CA LEU A 434 3.83 -11.54 11.48
C LEU A 434 5.09 -11.58 12.35
N VAL A 435 5.10 -12.34 13.45
CA VAL A 435 6.27 -12.46 14.33
C VAL A 435 7.41 -13.17 13.63
N ALA A 436 7.13 -14.28 12.95
CA ALA A 436 8.14 -15.06 12.24
C ALA A 436 8.78 -14.25 11.10
N GLY A 437 7.97 -13.57 10.28
CA GLY A 437 8.45 -12.69 9.22
C GLY A 437 9.30 -11.56 9.77
N PHE A 438 8.83 -10.89 10.83
CA PHE A 438 9.58 -9.78 11.44
C PHE A 438 10.95 -10.22 11.99
N LEU A 439 11.00 -11.32 12.75
CA LEU A 439 12.25 -11.81 13.32
C LEU A 439 13.23 -12.28 12.25
N LYS A 440 12.73 -12.85 11.15
CA LYS A 440 13.55 -13.25 10.00
C LYS A 440 14.12 -12.03 9.28
N ASP A 441 13.27 -11.08 8.91
CA ASP A 441 13.64 -9.92 8.09
C ASP A 441 14.56 -8.96 8.85
N GLN A 442 14.39 -8.86 10.17
CA GLN A 442 15.12 -7.91 11.00
C GLN A 442 16.27 -8.54 11.80
N ALA A 443 16.60 -9.81 11.52
CA ALA A 443 17.75 -10.50 12.09
C ALA A 443 19.08 -9.71 11.98
N PRO A 444 19.37 -9.01 10.86
CA PRO A 444 20.60 -8.23 10.73
C PRO A 444 20.75 -7.11 11.76
N TYR A 445 19.67 -6.60 12.35
CA TYR A 445 19.69 -5.48 13.30
C TYR A 445 19.74 -5.89 14.77
N VAL A 446 19.73 -7.20 15.06
CA VAL A 446 19.75 -7.71 16.44
C VAL A 446 21.03 -7.31 17.18
N TYR A 447 22.14 -7.06 16.47
CA TYR A 447 23.40 -6.60 17.07
C TYR A 447 23.23 -5.28 17.85
N LEU A 448 22.31 -4.40 17.43
CA LEU A 448 22.02 -3.12 18.10
C LEU A 448 21.56 -3.29 19.56
N THR A 449 21.05 -4.47 19.92
CA THR A 449 20.69 -4.79 21.31
C THR A 449 21.89 -4.83 22.25
N GLN A 450 23.09 -5.04 21.69
CA GLN A 450 24.33 -5.26 22.43
C GLN A 450 25.21 -4.02 22.56
N GLU A 451 24.90 -2.96 21.81
CA GLU A 451 25.62 -1.69 21.83
C GLU A 451 25.69 -1.07 23.22
N GLN A 452 26.81 -0.37 23.48
CA GLN A 452 27.07 0.39 24.69
C GLN A 452 27.42 1.82 24.31
N THR A 453 26.84 2.79 25.01
CA THR A 453 26.98 4.21 24.66
C THR A 453 26.70 5.08 25.87
N ASP A 454 27.43 6.19 25.96
CA ASP A 454 27.21 7.25 26.94
C ASP A 454 26.18 8.29 26.45
N ASP A 455 25.76 8.23 25.18
CA ASP A 455 24.72 9.09 24.63
C ASP A 455 23.35 8.66 25.18
N ALA A 456 22.70 9.57 25.91
CA ALA A 456 21.43 9.30 26.57
C ALA A 456 20.28 8.96 25.59
N GLU A 457 20.27 9.56 24.39
CA GLU A 457 19.24 9.28 23.38
C GLU A 457 19.49 7.91 22.74
N PHE A 458 20.74 7.61 22.39
CA PHE A 458 21.08 6.30 21.83
C PHE A 458 20.84 5.17 22.86
N SER A 459 21.24 5.38 24.12
CA SER A 459 20.97 4.47 25.22
C SER A 459 19.46 4.22 25.42
N ARG A 460 18.65 5.28 25.29
CA ARG A 460 17.17 5.17 25.31
C ARG A 460 16.62 4.33 24.16
N SER A 461 17.19 4.45 22.95
CA SER A 461 16.80 3.61 21.81
C SER A 461 17.17 2.14 22.05
N ILE A 462 18.38 1.85 22.51
CA ILE A 462 18.84 0.49 22.85
C ILE A 462 17.96 -0.15 23.95
N TYR A 463 17.56 0.63 24.96
CA TYR A 463 16.60 0.19 25.97
C TYR A 463 15.27 -0.26 25.33
N TYR A 464 14.72 0.54 24.42
CA TYR A 464 13.45 0.21 23.78
C TYR A 464 13.56 -0.97 22.81
N ILE A 465 14.69 -1.15 22.11
CA ILE A 465 14.92 -2.36 21.30
C ILE A 465 14.90 -3.59 22.22
N ASN A 466 15.69 -3.60 23.29
CA ASN A 466 15.77 -4.74 24.22
C ASN A 466 14.39 -5.07 24.80
N LEU A 467 13.63 -4.06 25.24
CA LEU A 467 12.28 -4.25 25.76
C LEU A 467 11.31 -4.83 24.72
N ARG A 468 11.31 -4.27 23.50
CA ARG A 468 10.31 -4.61 22.47
C ARG A 468 10.65 -5.93 21.78
N LEU A 469 11.91 -6.14 21.43
CA LEU A 469 12.38 -7.41 20.87
C LEU A 469 12.26 -8.54 21.88
N GLY A 470 12.57 -8.30 23.17
CA GLY A 470 12.35 -9.28 24.23
C GLY A 470 10.88 -9.73 24.33
N ARG A 471 9.92 -8.80 24.18
CA ARG A 471 8.50 -9.13 24.10
C ARG A 471 8.14 -9.92 22.85
N LEU A 472 8.72 -9.59 21.69
CA LEU A 472 8.51 -10.33 20.45
C LEU A 472 9.07 -11.76 20.53
N MET A 473 10.24 -11.95 21.16
CA MET A 473 10.82 -13.27 21.41
C MET A 473 9.97 -14.09 22.39
N ALA A 474 9.41 -13.46 23.44
CA ALA A 474 8.47 -14.12 24.35
C ALA A 474 7.18 -14.56 23.64
N LEU A 475 6.72 -13.78 22.66
CA LEU A 475 5.58 -14.16 21.81
C LEU A 475 5.95 -15.30 20.87
N ALA A 476 7.14 -15.24 20.26
CA ALA A 476 7.64 -16.30 19.40
C ALA A 476 7.76 -17.63 20.16
N SER A 477 8.18 -17.62 21.44
CA SER A 477 8.24 -18.85 22.22
C SER A 477 6.87 -19.46 22.54
N GLU A 478 5.83 -18.65 22.79
CA GLU A 478 4.47 -19.16 22.96
C GLU A 478 3.92 -19.85 21.70
N MET A 479 4.52 -19.56 20.55
CA MET A 479 4.05 -19.99 19.22
C MET A 479 4.94 -21.06 18.60
N ALA A 480 6.21 -21.11 18.97
CA ALA A 480 7.16 -22.10 18.51
C ALA A 480 6.88 -23.45 19.18
N GLU A 481 7.02 -24.54 18.44
CA GLU A 481 6.96 -25.90 19.00
C GLU A 481 8.37 -26.37 19.37
N GLN A 482 9.25 -26.47 18.37
CA GLN A 482 10.60 -27.01 18.53
C GLN A 482 11.64 -25.99 19.02
N SER A 483 11.42 -24.69 18.74
CA SER A 483 12.37 -23.62 19.06
C SER A 483 12.01 -22.80 20.30
N THR A 484 10.99 -23.22 21.04
CA THR A 484 10.45 -22.57 22.25
C THR A 484 11.55 -22.10 23.20
N ARG A 485 12.43 -23.02 23.58
CA ARG A 485 13.48 -22.76 24.57
C ARG A 485 14.48 -21.70 24.12
N VAL A 486 14.81 -21.65 22.82
CA VAL A 486 15.76 -20.67 22.27
C VAL A 486 15.16 -19.27 22.37
N TYR A 487 13.91 -19.11 21.93
CA TYR A 487 13.22 -17.82 21.99
C TYR A 487 12.96 -17.37 23.43
N GLU A 488 12.61 -18.28 24.34
CA GLU A 488 12.47 -17.95 25.76
C GLU A 488 13.78 -17.43 26.37
N GLN A 489 14.90 -18.13 26.14
CA GLN A 489 16.20 -17.70 26.67
C GLN A 489 16.63 -16.34 26.10
N GLN A 490 16.40 -16.10 24.82
CA GLN A 490 16.65 -14.79 24.21
C GLN A 490 15.73 -13.71 24.79
N ALA A 491 14.45 -14.01 25.01
CA ALA A 491 13.51 -13.08 25.63
C ALA A 491 13.95 -12.69 27.05
N VAL A 492 14.32 -13.67 27.88
CA VAL A 492 14.84 -13.43 29.23
C VAL A 492 16.10 -12.55 29.17
N LYS A 493 17.06 -12.86 28.31
CA LYS A 493 18.30 -12.08 28.16
C LYS A 493 18.02 -10.62 27.80
N LEU A 494 17.18 -10.38 26.79
CA LEU A 494 16.84 -9.03 26.32
C LEU A 494 16.07 -8.23 27.37
N LEU A 495 15.09 -8.86 28.04
CA LEU A 495 14.27 -8.19 29.05
C LEU A 495 15.06 -7.88 30.33
N THR A 496 15.97 -8.77 30.74
CA THR A 496 16.90 -8.50 31.85
C THR A 496 17.79 -7.29 31.53
N ARG A 497 18.38 -7.25 30.33
CA ARG A 497 19.19 -6.09 29.90
C ARG A 497 18.36 -4.80 29.90
N ALA A 498 17.12 -4.82 29.43
CA ALA A 498 16.24 -3.65 29.47
C ALA A 498 15.99 -3.17 30.92
N ILE A 499 15.84 -4.10 31.87
CA ILE A 499 15.70 -3.78 33.31
C ILE A 499 16.98 -3.15 33.86
N GLU A 500 18.14 -3.72 33.55
CA GLU A 500 19.45 -3.21 34.00
C GLU A 500 19.72 -1.79 33.48
N MET A 501 19.35 -1.51 32.22
CA MET A 501 19.53 -0.18 31.63
C MET A 501 18.63 0.89 32.26
N VAL A 502 17.37 0.55 32.59
CA VAL A 502 16.42 1.51 33.16
C VAL A 502 15.61 0.85 34.30
N PRO A 503 16.22 0.63 35.47
CA PRO A 503 15.62 -0.15 36.56
C PRO A 503 14.37 0.50 37.15
N GLY A 504 14.21 1.81 36.98
CA GLY A 504 13.02 2.56 37.43
C GLY A 504 11.75 2.34 36.59
N LYS A 505 11.81 1.65 35.45
CA LYS A 505 10.64 1.41 34.58
C LYS A 505 10.04 0.02 34.82
N PRO A 506 8.71 -0.09 35.10
CA PRO A 506 8.08 -1.36 35.44
C PRO A 506 7.88 -2.30 34.24
N ASP A 507 7.95 -1.80 33.01
CA ASP A 507 7.53 -2.56 31.82
C ASP A 507 8.41 -3.79 31.54
N GLY A 508 9.72 -3.68 31.78
CA GLY A 508 10.63 -4.83 31.65
C GLY A 508 10.28 -5.95 32.64
N TYR A 509 10.04 -5.59 33.91
CA TYR A 509 9.63 -6.53 34.95
C TYR A 509 8.29 -7.20 34.64
N LYS A 510 7.30 -6.43 34.16
CA LYS A 510 5.99 -6.98 33.76
C LYS A 510 6.12 -7.97 32.61
N ALA A 511 6.99 -7.68 31.63
CA ALA A 511 7.20 -8.55 30.48
C ALA A 511 7.98 -9.82 30.83
N ILE A 512 8.98 -9.75 31.73
CA ILE A 512 9.82 -10.91 32.08
C ILE A 512 9.15 -11.84 33.11
N ARG A 513 8.27 -11.32 33.97
CA ARG A 513 7.63 -12.08 35.05
C ARG A 513 7.00 -13.39 34.58
N PRO A 514 6.15 -13.44 33.53
CA PRO A 514 5.56 -14.70 33.09
C PRO A 514 6.61 -15.73 32.70
N LEU A 515 7.69 -15.34 32.01
CA LEU A 515 8.76 -16.24 31.58
C LEU A 515 9.46 -16.92 32.77
N LEU A 516 9.62 -16.21 33.89
CA LEU A 516 10.36 -16.70 35.06
C LEU A 516 9.49 -17.35 36.14
N THR A 517 8.17 -17.20 36.07
CA THR A 517 7.26 -17.65 37.15
C THR A 517 6.13 -18.56 36.69
N ASP A 518 5.75 -18.54 35.42
CA ASP A 518 4.65 -19.35 34.89
C ASP A 518 5.16 -20.71 34.40
N ARG A 519 4.54 -21.79 34.89
CA ARG A 519 4.90 -23.17 34.56
C ARG A 519 4.71 -23.52 33.08
N LYS A 520 4.01 -22.67 32.31
CA LYS A 520 3.85 -22.87 30.87
C LYS A 520 5.16 -22.66 30.07
N TYR A 521 6.17 -22.00 30.65
CA TYR A 521 7.48 -21.79 30.00
C TYR A 521 8.53 -22.79 30.50
N SER A 522 9.53 -23.07 29.67
CA SER A 522 10.65 -23.95 30.05
C SER A 522 11.73 -23.27 30.89
N THR A 523 11.73 -21.93 30.92
CA THR A 523 12.73 -21.06 31.56
C THR A 523 12.40 -20.64 32.99
N VAL A 524 11.40 -21.25 33.63
CA VAL A 524 11.00 -20.91 35.01
C VAL A 524 12.21 -20.85 35.94
N ASP A 525 12.50 -19.65 36.41
CA ASP A 525 13.59 -19.35 37.34
C ASP A 525 13.09 -18.34 38.37
N SER A 526 12.38 -18.89 39.36
CA SER A 526 11.83 -18.08 40.45
C SER A 526 12.92 -17.39 41.28
N LYS A 527 14.16 -17.90 41.29
CA LYS A 527 15.28 -17.28 42.00
C LYS A 527 15.77 -16.03 41.27
N LEU A 528 15.89 -16.10 39.94
CA LEU A 528 16.18 -14.93 39.12
C LEU A 528 15.08 -13.87 39.26
N TRP A 529 13.80 -14.26 39.22
CA TRP A 529 12.69 -13.34 39.46
C TRP A 529 12.79 -12.63 40.81
N MET A 530 13.03 -13.37 41.90
CA MET A 530 13.18 -12.78 43.24
C MET A 530 14.38 -11.83 43.31
N THR A 531 15.50 -12.17 42.66
CA THR A 531 16.67 -11.29 42.56
C THR A 531 16.36 -9.97 41.86
N LEU A 532 15.67 -10.03 40.71
CA LEU A 532 15.28 -8.84 39.95
C LEU A 532 14.30 -7.97 40.74
N VAL A 533 13.33 -8.56 41.45
CA VAL A 533 12.40 -7.79 42.29
C VAL A 533 13.12 -7.13 43.47
N ALA A 534 14.06 -7.85 44.11
CA ALA A 534 14.83 -7.31 45.23
C ALA A 534 15.73 -6.14 44.83
N SER A 535 16.29 -6.15 43.61
CA SER A 535 17.10 -5.05 43.08
C SER A 535 16.27 -3.90 42.47
N ALA A 536 14.97 -4.09 42.28
CA ALA A 536 14.10 -3.06 41.72
C ALA A 536 13.92 -1.87 42.69
N PRO A 537 13.82 -0.62 42.19
CA PRO A 537 13.54 0.54 43.04
C PRO A 537 12.22 0.39 43.82
N PRO A 538 12.08 0.97 45.03
CA PRO A 538 10.88 0.80 45.87
C PRO A 538 9.56 1.20 45.19
N ALA A 539 9.58 2.19 44.29
CA ALA A 539 8.41 2.57 43.51
C ALA A 539 7.97 1.48 42.50
N VAL A 540 8.93 0.74 41.94
CA VAL A 540 8.68 -0.38 41.04
C VAL A 540 8.22 -1.60 41.84
N GLN A 541 8.88 -1.93 42.95
CA GLN A 541 8.47 -3.03 43.84
C GLN A 541 6.99 -2.91 44.26
N ARG A 542 6.55 -1.72 44.68
CA ARG A 542 5.15 -1.44 45.00
C ARG A 542 4.19 -1.72 43.83
N ARG A 543 4.60 -1.40 42.60
CA ARG A 543 3.81 -1.66 41.39
C ARG A 543 3.80 -3.13 40.96
N LEU A 544 4.80 -3.91 41.39
CA LEU A 544 4.91 -5.35 41.10
C LEU A 544 4.20 -6.22 42.15
N GLY A 545 4.18 -5.77 43.41
CA GLY A 545 3.53 -6.44 44.54
C GLY A 545 2.03 -6.17 44.69
N GLY A 546 1.46 -5.25 43.90
CA GLY A 546 0.03 -4.98 43.87
C GLY A 546 -0.75 -5.99 43.04
N ARG A 547 -1.01 -7.18 43.60
CA ARG A 547 -2.19 -8.02 43.32
C ARG A 547 -2.54 -8.83 44.56
#